data_AF-A0A9J6R8Y7-F1
#
_entry.id   AF-A0A9J6R8Y7-F1
#
_cell.length_a   1.000
_cell.length_b   1.000
_cell.length_c   1.000
_cell.angle_alpha   90.00
_cell.angle_beta   90.00
_cell.angle_gamma   90.00
#
_symmetry.space_group_name_H-M   'P 1'
#
loop_
_entity.id
_entity.type
_entity.pdbx_description
1 polymer ?
#
loop_
_entity_poly.entity_id
_entity_poly.type
_entity_poly.pdbx_seq_one_letter_code
_entity_poly.pdbx_strand_id
1 'polypeptide(L)'
;METIDIQIENDCYQYKANDDDLLLYNKSYRLPFFIFIGYALLELFNGASNTFRAIPKYFIVSREASYIHLSEKLLITTDAPYKVHYKKKEVFRWLIAIVIPFFLLFSLLALMCGLTLRSIFITPFEVEVLIIVAIILPLTFFLWLMNVKNLKSYLAYRKYLKEKKRVVEDILCE
;
A
#
# COMPACT_ATOMS: atom_id res chain seq x y z
N MET A 1 7.85 -34.73 -12.03
CA MET A 1 7.42 -33.39 -11.59
C MET A 1 8.63 -32.50 -11.70
N GLU A 2 8.66 -31.59 -12.67
CA GLU A 2 9.65 -30.52 -12.66
C GLU A 2 9.37 -29.60 -11.47
N THR A 3 10.38 -29.35 -10.65
CA THR A 3 10.31 -28.40 -9.54
C THR A 3 10.43 -26.99 -10.10
N ILE A 4 9.35 -26.22 -10.03
CA ILE A 4 9.32 -24.79 -10.37
C ILE A 4 10.32 -24.05 -9.46
N ASP A 5 11.21 -23.24 -10.04
CA ASP A 5 12.08 -22.36 -9.25
C ASP A 5 11.30 -21.13 -8.79
N ILE A 6 11.10 -20.99 -7.47
CA ILE A 6 10.30 -19.92 -6.88
C ILE A 6 11.19 -19.06 -5.99
N GLN A 7 11.44 -17.83 -6.43
CA GLN A 7 12.21 -16.84 -5.70
C GLN A 7 11.29 -15.70 -5.27
N ILE A 8 11.10 -15.54 -3.97
CA ILE A 8 10.29 -14.47 -3.39
C ILE A 8 11.22 -13.64 -2.50
N GLU A 9 11.58 -12.45 -2.98
CA GLU A 9 12.42 -11.50 -2.22
C GLU A 9 11.63 -10.76 -1.14
N ASN A 10 10.30 -10.92 -1.11
CA ASN A 10 9.41 -10.22 -0.19
C ASN A 10 8.86 -11.16 0.88
N ASP A 11 9.36 -11.06 2.11
CA ASP A 11 9.00 -11.94 3.23
C ASP A 11 7.51 -11.96 3.59
N CYS A 12 6.76 -10.92 3.20
CA CYS A 12 5.33 -10.85 3.45
C CYS A 12 4.52 -11.66 2.43
N TYR A 13 5.11 -12.09 1.32
CA TYR A 13 4.45 -12.92 0.33
C TYR A 13 4.67 -14.41 0.60
N GLN A 14 3.62 -15.17 0.34
CA GLN A 14 3.61 -16.62 0.36
C GLN A 14 2.98 -17.13 -0.92
N TYR A 15 3.31 -18.35 -1.30
CA TYR A 15 2.65 -19.02 -2.41
C TYR A 15 1.81 -20.20 -1.93
N LYS A 16 0.76 -20.52 -2.68
CA LYS A 16 -0.04 -21.73 -2.54
C LYS A 16 -0.29 -22.30 -3.93
N ALA A 17 0.04 -23.56 -4.14
CA ALA A 17 -0.34 -24.26 -5.36
C ALA A 17 -1.80 -24.73 -5.25
N ASN A 18 -2.59 -24.47 -6.28
CA ASN A 18 -3.86 -25.13 -6.59
C ASN A 18 -3.64 -26.08 -7.77
N ASP A 19 -4.70 -26.77 -8.22
CA ASP A 19 -4.60 -27.82 -9.24
C ASP A 19 -3.92 -27.33 -10.54
N ASP A 20 -4.32 -26.16 -11.07
CA ASP A 20 -3.78 -25.61 -12.32
C ASP A 20 -2.93 -24.33 -12.13
N ASP A 21 -3.07 -23.65 -11.00
CA ASP A 21 -2.51 -22.31 -10.77
C ASP A 21 -1.66 -22.23 -9.50
N LEU A 22 -0.65 -21.36 -9.54
CA LEU A 22 0.14 -20.94 -8.38
C LEU A 22 -0.29 -19.55 -7.92
N LEU A 23 -0.81 -19.47 -6.70
CA LEU A 23 -1.29 -18.25 -6.08
C LEU A 23 -0.22 -17.64 -5.17
N LEU A 24 0.34 -16.50 -5.54
CA LEU A 24 1.14 -15.66 -4.64
C LEU A 24 0.25 -14.64 -3.94
N TYR A 25 0.30 -14.62 -2.62
CA TYR A 25 -0.51 -13.75 -1.79
C TYR A 25 0.29 -13.13 -0.66
N ASN A 26 -0.09 -11.93 -0.26
CA ASN A 26 0.51 -11.26 0.88
C ASN A 26 -0.15 -11.74 2.19
N LYS A 27 0.63 -12.44 3.02
CA LYS A 27 0.19 -13.01 4.30
C LYS A 27 -0.14 -11.94 5.34
N SER A 28 0.45 -10.74 5.21
CA SER A 28 0.30 -9.65 6.17
C SER A 28 -1.11 -9.08 6.24
N TYR A 29 -1.91 -9.22 5.19
CA TYR A 29 -3.33 -8.83 5.22
C TYR A 29 -4.21 -9.79 6.04
N ARG A 30 -3.65 -10.90 6.54
CA ARG A 30 -4.32 -11.80 7.50
C ARG A 30 -4.06 -11.42 8.96
N LEU A 31 -3.13 -10.50 9.23
CA LEU A 31 -2.86 -10.03 10.58
C LEU A 31 -4.12 -9.38 11.20
N PRO A 32 -4.22 -9.26 12.53
CA PRO A 32 -5.21 -8.41 13.19
C PRO A 32 -5.16 -6.97 12.68
N PHE A 33 -6.31 -6.28 12.68
CA PHE A 33 -6.47 -4.95 12.08
C PHE A 33 -5.50 -3.91 12.67
N PHE A 34 -5.41 -3.82 13.99
CA PHE A 34 -4.52 -2.89 14.69
C PHE A 34 -3.04 -3.16 14.41
N ILE A 35 -2.64 -4.43 14.33
CA ILE A 35 -1.25 -4.81 14.01
C ILE A 35 -0.90 -4.37 12.58
N PHE A 36 -1.81 -4.58 11.62
CA PHE A 36 -1.61 -4.12 10.26
C PHE A 36 -1.49 -2.60 10.15
N ILE A 37 -2.30 -1.83 10.89
CA ILE A 37 -2.15 -0.37 10.97
C ILE A 37 -0.79 -0.01 11.54
N GLY A 38 -0.36 -0.67 12.62
CA GLY A 38 0.96 -0.46 13.21
C GLY A 38 2.10 -0.67 12.20
N TYR A 39 2.08 -1.76 11.44
CA TYR A 39 3.07 -1.99 10.38
C TYR A 39 2.97 -0.99 9.23
N ALA A 40 1.75 -0.63 8.80
CA ALA A 40 1.56 0.39 7.78
C ALA A 40 2.11 1.75 8.24
N LEU A 41 1.96 2.09 9.54
CA LEU A 41 2.52 3.26 10.20
C LEU A 41 4.04 3.20 10.32
N LEU A 42 4.62 2.06 10.69
CA LEU A 42 6.08 1.87 10.77
C LEU A 42 6.74 1.96 9.40
N GLU A 43 6.11 1.38 8.36
CA GLU A 43 6.54 1.59 6.99
C GLU A 43 6.54 3.08 6.61
N LEU A 44 5.78 3.96 7.28
CA LEU A 44 5.80 5.41 7.05
C LEU A 44 7.18 6.03 7.32
N PHE A 45 7.89 5.53 8.33
CA PHE A 45 9.20 6.02 8.78
C PHE A 45 10.36 5.30 8.09
N ASN A 46 10.21 4.99 6.79
CA ASN A 46 11.21 4.30 5.99
C ASN A 46 11.43 2.82 6.40
N GLY A 47 10.37 2.15 6.87
CA GLY A 47 10.40 0.70 7.08
C GLY A 47 10.80 -0.06 5.81
N ALA A 48 11.56 -1.15 5.99
CA ALA A 48 12.30 -1.86 4.94
C ALA A 48 11.45 -2.47 3.82
N SER A 49 10.16 -2.72 4.04
CA SER A 49 9.27 -3.28 3.02
C SER A 49 8.35 -2.18 2.46
N ASN A 50 7.99 -2.20 1.17
CA ASN A 50 6.90 -1.34 0.62
C ASN A 50 5.56 -2.11 0.62
N THR A 51 5.44 -3.09 1.51
CA THR A 51 4.53 -4.21 1.37
C THR A 51 3.19 -3.95 2.07
N PHE A 52 3.18 -3.14 3.12
CA PHE A 52 1.97 -2.75 3.84
C PHE A 52 1.34 -1.48 3.26
N ARG A 53 2.13 -0.63 2.58
CA ARG A 53 1.65 0.55 1.84
C ARG A 53 1.07 0.24 0.46
N ALA A 54 1.48 -0.83 -0.20
CA ALA A 54 0.89 -1.20 -1.50
C ALA A 54 -0.55 -1.72 -1.32
N ILE A 55 -1.39 -1.59 -2.35
CA ILE A 55 -2.70 -2.27 -2.35
C ILE A 55 -2.46 -3.80 -2.40
N PRO A 56 -3.19 -4.61 -1.61
CA PRO A 56 -3.07 -6.07 -1.63
C PRO A 56 -3.27 -6.64 -3.03
N LYS A 57 -2.22 -7.23 -3.59
CA LYS A 57 -2.23 -7.92 -4.88
C LYS A 57 -2.06 -9.41 -4.69
N TYR A 58 -2.88 -10.15 -5.41
CA TYR A 58 -2.72 -11.57 -5.62
C TYR A 58 -2.19 -11.79 -7.03
N PHE A 59 -1.17 -12.64 -7.16
CA PHE A 59 -0.69 -13.07 -8.46
C PHE A 59 -1.12 -14.52 -8.65
N ILE A 60 -1.80 -14.79 -9.75
CA ILE A 60 -2.21 -16.12 -10.18
C ILE A 60 -1.36 -16.43 -11.39
N VAL A 61 -0.40 -17.34 -11.24
CA VAL A 61 0.55 -17.73 -12.28
C VAL A 61 0.22 -19.15 -12.72
N SER A 62 0.24 -19.43 -14.03
CA SER A 62 0.05 -20.79 -14.53
C SER A 62 1.13 -21.74 -13.97
N ARG A 63 0.77 -22.98 -13.65
CA ARG A 63 1.73 -24.02 -13.23
C ARG A 63 2.73 -24.43 -14.32
N GLU A 64 2.49 -24.03 -15.56
CA GLU A 64 3.42 -24.23 -16.67
C GLU A 64 4.67 -23.34 -16.57
N ALA A 65 4.72 -22.41 -15.61
CA ALA A 65 5.90 -21.59 -15.35
C ALA A 65 7.11 -22.44 -14.96
N SER A 66 8.25 -22.23 -15.62
CA SER A 66 9.52 -22.84 -15.20
C SER A 66 10.15 -22.07 -14.04
N TYR A 67 9.90 -20.76 -13.95
CA TYR A 67 10.35 -19.92 -12.84
C TYR A 67 9.36 -18.81 -12.47
N ILE A 68 9.39 -18.42 -11.19
CA ILE A 68 8.62 -17.30 -10.67
C ILE A 68 9.52 -16.49 -9.75
N HIS A 69 9.80 -15.24 -10.15
CA HIS A 69 10.54 -14.29 -9.34
C HIS A 69 9.65 -13.11 -8.92
N LEU A 70 9.48 -12.91 -7.62
CA LEU A 70 8.77 -11.77 -7.04
C LEU A 70 9.76 -10.86 -6.31
N SER A 71 10.04 -9.70 -6.90
CA SER A 71 10.94 -8.71 -6.32
C SER A 71 10.36 -8.00 -5.10
N GLU A 72 11.22 -7.37 -4.29
CA GLU A 72 10.80 -6.51 -3.16
C GLU A 72 9.82 -5.40 -3.59
N LYS A 73 9.93 -4.91 -4.83
CA LYS A 73 9.08 -3.86 -5.41
C LYS A 73 7.72 -4.38 -5.90
N LEU A 74 7.39 -5.64 -5.63
CA LEU A 74 6.15 -6.30 -6.05
C LEU A 74 6.01 -6.36 -7.58
N LEU A 75 7.14 -6.50 -8.28
CA LEU A 75 7.20 -6.82 -9.71
C LEU A 75 7.44 -8.32 -9.85
N ILE A 76 6.59 -8.96 -10.66
CA ILE A 76 6.68 -10.38 -10.97
C ILE A 76 7.35 -10.57 -12.32
N THR A 77 8.33 -11.47 -12.37
CA THR A 77 9.01 -11.91 -13.59
C THR A 77 8.85 -13.42 -13.70
N THR A 78 8.27 -13.89 -14.80
CA THR A 78 7.98 -15.30 -15.08
C THR A 78 7.87 -15.48 -16.60
N ASP A 79 8.07 -16.70 -17.07
CA ASP A 79 7.92 -17.14 -18.47
C ASP A 79 6.49 -17.55 -18.84
N ALA A 80 5.61 -17.71 -17.85
CA ALA A 80 4.21 -18.07 -18.07
C ALA A 80 3.25 -16.88 -17.96
N PRO A 81 2.06 -16.97 -18.57
CA PRO A 81 1.02 -15.97 -18.35
C PRO A 81 0.62 -15.92 -16.87
N TYR A 82 0.40 -14.70 -16.37
CA TYR A 82 -0.08 -14.47 -15.02
C TYR A 82 -1.20 -13.43 -15.00
N LYS A 83 -2.05 -13.50 -13.97
CA LYS A 83 -3.14 -12.57 -13.71
C LYS A 83 -2.95 -11.91 -12.35
N VAL A 84 -3.22 -10.61 -12.28
CA VAL A 84 -3.25 -9.86 -11.02
C VAL A 84 -4.69 -9.73 -10.55
N HIS A 85 -4.94 -10.09 -9.30
CA HIS A 85 -6.26 -10.02 -8.69
C HIS A 85 -6.25 -9.18 -7.41
N TYR A 86 -7.36 -8.47 -7.16
CA TYR A 86 -7.55 -7.63 -5.98
C TYR A 86 -8.82 -8.04 -5.25
N LYS A 87 -8.71 -8.40 -3.97
CA LYS A 87 -9.87 -8.73 -3.14
C LYS A 87 -10.47 -7.47 -2.53
N LYS A 88 -11.76 -7.20 -2.81
CA LYS A 88 -12.49 -6.01 -2.32
C LYS A 88 -12.32 -5.77 -0.81
N LYS A 89 -12.45 -6.82 0.01
CA LYS A 89 -12.33 -6.72 1.49
C LYS A 89 -10.95 -6.22 1.92
N GLU A 90 -9.89 -6.66 1.26
CA GLU A 90 -8.51 -6.31 1.60
C GLU A 90 -8.14 -4.92 1.07
N VAL A 91 -8.64 -4.55 -0.11
CA VAL A 91 -8.54 -3.18 -0.63
C VAL A 91 -9.24 -2.20 0.32
N PHE A 92 -10.44 -2.54 0.79
CA PHE A 92 -11.17 -1.72 1.75
C PHE A 92 -10.42 -1.58 3.08
N ARG A 93 -9.89 -2.70 3.59
CA ARG A 93 -9.05 -2.71 4.79
C ARG A 93 -7.81 -1.82 4.62
N TRP A 94 -7.13 -1.91 3.49
CA TRP A 94 -5.99 -1.07 3.14
C TRP A 94 -6.37 0.41 3.10
N LEU A 95 -7.51 0.74 2.49
CA LEU A 95 -8.01 2.12 2.42
C LEU A 95 -8.20 2.69 3.83
N ILE A 96 -8.85 1.96 4.73
CA ILE A 96 -9.03 2.40 6.11
C ILE A 96 -7.68 2.57 6.82
N ALA A 97 -6.78 1.61 6.65
CA ALA A 97 -5.46 1.63 7.27
C ALA A 97 -4.58 2.80 6.78
N ILE A 98 -4.90 3.39 5.63
CA ILE A 98 -4.27 4.62 5.15
C ILE A 98 -5.04 5.84 5.65
N VAL A 99 -6.35 5.89 5.42
CA VAL A 99 -7.18 7.06 5.71
C VAL A 99 -7.15 7.43 7.19
N ILE A 100 -7.21 6.45 8.10
CA ILE A 100 -7.21 6.71 9.55
C ILE A 100 -5.91 7.42 9.99
N PRO A 101 -4.70 6.88 9.72
CA PRO A 101 -3.45 7.59 9.99
C PRO A 101 -3.39 9.00 9.40
N PHE A 102 -3.81 9.16 8.15
CA PHE A 102 -3.81 10.48 7.49
C PHE A 102 -4.73 11.47 8.21
N PHE A 103 -5.93 11.03 8.59
CA PHE A 103 -6.86 11.86 9.34
C PHE A 103 -6.29 12.25 10.70
N LEU A 104 -5.71 11.31 11.44
CA LEU A 104 -5.07 11.59 12.73
C LEU A 104 -3.89 12.58 12.61
N LEU A 105 -3.02 12.38 11.61
CA LEU A 105 -1.91 13.31 11.32
C LEU A 105 -2.42 14.69 10.94
N PHE A 106 -3.49 14.78 10.14
CA PHE A 106 -4.09 16.05 9.75
C PHE A 106 -4.74 16.76 10.95
N SER A 107 -5.44 16.03 11.82
CA SER A 107 -6.00 16.58 13.07
C SER A 107 -4.89 17.09 14.00
N LEU A 108 -3.79 16.35 14.14
CA LEU A 108 -2.63 16.78 14.91
C LEU A 108 -2.01 18.05 14.31
N LEU A 109 -1.84 18.09 12.99
CA LEU A 109 -1.34 19.25 12.28
C LEU A 109 -2.24 20.48 12.48
N ALA A 110 -3.56 20.32 12.34
CA ALA A 110 -4.53 21.40 12.55
C ALA A 110 -4.50 21.93 13.99
N LEU A 111 -4.36 21.04 14.97
CA LEU A 111 -4.21 21.41 16.38
C LEU A 111 -2.90 22.19 16.62
N MET A 112 -1.78 21.71 16.07
CA MET A 112 -0.49 22.42 16.16
C MET A 112 -0.55 23.80 15.50
N CYS A 113 -1.16 23.92 14.32
CA CYS A 113 -1.39 25.20 13.66
C CYS A 113 -2.26 26.14 14.51
N GLY A 114 -3.34 25.63 15.12
CA GLY A 114 -4.21 26.41 16.01
C GLY A 114 -3.48 26.95 17.24
N LEU A 115 -2.62 26.12 17.86
CA LEU A 115 -1.76 26.53 18.97
C LEU A 115 -0.75 27.60 18.55
N THR A 116 -0.15 27.45 17.36
CA THR A 116 0.81 28.41 16.81
C THR A 116 0.15 29.76 16.49
N LEU A 117 -1.04 29.74 15.88
CA LEU A 117 -1.79 30.98 15.62
C LEU A 117 -2.10 31.70 16.92
N ARG A 118 -2.58 30.97 17.94
CA ARG A 118 -2.86 31.55 19.25
C ARG A 118 -1.62 32.17 19.90
N SER A 119 -0.45 31.55 19.80
CA SER A 119 0.80 32.11 20.37
C SER A 119 1.32 33.31 19.60
N ILE A 120 1.17 33.35 18.27
CA ILE A 120 1.55 34.51 17.44
C ILE A 120 0.73 35.76 17.80
N PHE A 121 -0.55 35.62 18.15
CA PHE A 121 -1.41 36.77 18.50
C PHE A 121 -1.26 37.28 19.94
N ILE A 122 -0.64 36.50 20.84
CA ILE A 122 -0.57 36.81 22.28
C ILE A 122 0.85 37.19 22.73
N THR A 123 1.89 36.69 22.05
CA THR A 123 3.29 36.80 22.50
C THR A 123 4.23 37.26 21.38
N PRO A 124 5.26 38.07 21.67
CA PRO A 124 6.25 38.47 20.68
C PRO A 124 7.08 37.25 20.23
N PHE A 125 6.90 36.83 18.99
CA PHE A 125 7.64 35.81 18.23
C PHE A 125 8.72 35.04 19.03
N GLU A 126 8.28 34.04 19.81
CA GLU A 126 9.16 33.23 20.66
C GLU A 126 9.71 32.00 19.92
N VAL A 127 10.80 31.44 20.46
CA VAL A 127 11.48 30.21 19.98
C VAL A 127 10.49 29.04 19.77
N GLU A 128 9.40 29.01 20.54
CA GLU A 128 8.32 28.01 20.44
C GLU A 128 7.64 27.99 19.06
N VAL A 129 7.39 29.15 18.45
CA VAL A 129 6.81 29.24 17.10
C VAL A 129 7.78 28.63 16.07
N LEU A 130 9.08 28.87 16.25
CA LEU A 130 10.13 28.36 15.36
C LEU A 130 10.23 26.83 15.46
N ILE A 131 10.12 26.27 16.68
CA ILE A 131 10.07 24.82 16.93
C ILE A 131 8.83 24.19 16.27
N ILE A 132 7.66 24.81 16.41
CA ILE A 132 6.43 24.27 15.80
C ILE A 132 6.52 24.29 14.28
N VAL A 133 7.02 25.37 13.67
CA VAL A 133 7.26 25.44 12.21
C VAL A 133 8.26 24.37 11.77
N ALA A 134 9.34 24.17 12.53
CA ALA A 134 10.34 23.13 12.27
C ALA A 134 9.78 21.71 12.37
N ILE A 135 8.70 21.47 13.13
CA ILE A 135 7.99 20.18 13.20
C ILE A 135 6.97 20.04 12.05
N ILE A 136 6.25 21.11 11.72
CA ILE A 136 5.19 21.10 10.70
C ILE A 136 5.75 20.82 9.30
N LEU A 137 6.88 21.43 8.92
CA LEU A 137 7.48 21.31 7.59
C LEU A 137 7.86 19.85 7.24
N PRO A 138 8.60 19.12 8.09
CA PRO A 138 8.83 17.69 7.89
C PRO A 138 7.53 16.90 7.83
N LEU A 139 6.58 17.16 8.75
CA LEU A 139 5.32 16.42 8.81
C LEU A 139 4.50 16.56 7.51
N THR A 140 4.42 17.77 6.97
CA THR A 140 3.75 18.05 5.68
C THR A 140 4.48 17.42 4.50
N PHE A 141 5.82 17.45 4.48
CA PHE A 141 6.61 16.75 3.47
C PHE A 141 6.37 15.22 3.51
N PHE A 142 6.35 14.61 4.70
CA PHE A 142 6.05 13.19 4.88
C PHE A 142 4.63 12.85 4.38
N LEU A 143 3.63 13.66 4.72
CA LEU A 143 2.26 13.50 4.23
C LEU A 143 2.18 13.57 2.70
N TRP A 144 2.90 14.49 2.07
CA TRP A 144 2.98 14.59 0.61
C TRP A 144 3.59 13.32 -0.02
N LEU A 145 4.73 12.86 0.50
CA LEU A 145 5.43 11.68 -0.02
C LEU A 145 4.57 10.40 0.11
N MET A 146 3.84 10.28 1.22
CA MET A 146 2.88 9.19 1.45
C MET A 146 1.74 9.23 0.43
N ASN A 147 1.18 10.42 0.16
CA ASN A 147 0.10 10.59 -0.80
C ASN A 147 0.52 10.17 -2.21
N VAL A 148 1.72 10.51 -2.66
CA VAL A 148 2.21 10.14 -4.01
C VAL A 148 2.29 8.62 -4.18
N LYS A 149 2.84 7.89 -3.22
CA LYS A 149 2.97 6.42 -3.30
C LYS A 149 1.61 5.71 -3.26
N ASN A 150 0.73 6.15 -2.36
CA ASN A 150 -0.61 5.57 -2.23
C ASN A 150 -1.47 5.87 -3.45
N LEU A 151 -1.35 7.08 -4.02
CA LEU A 151 -2.02 7.47 -5.25
C LEU A 151 -1.61 6.59 -6.44
N LYS A 152 -0.31 6.31 -6.61
CA LYS A 152 0.16 5.38 -7.65
C LYS A 152 -0.47 3.99 -7.51
N SER A 153 -0.53 3.47 -6.29
CA SER A 153 -1.16 2.16 -6.01
C SER A 153 -2.65 2.18 -6.33
N TYR A 154 -3.36 3.25 -5.93
CA TYR A 154 -4.77 3.44 -6.24
C TYR A 154 -5.06 3.57 -7.74
N LEU A 155 -4.24 4.30 -8.49
CA LEU A 155 -4.38 4.42 -9.94
C LEU A 155 -4.22 3.07 -10.65
N ALA A 156 -3.29 2.22 -10.19
CA ALA A 156 -3.14 0.86 -10.71
C ALA A 156 -4.39 0.00 -10.45
N TYR A 157 -4.98 0.09 -9.25
CA TYR A 157 -6.25 -0.58 -8.93
C TYR A 157 -7.42 -0.04 -9.77
N ARG A 158 -7.51 1.27 -9.98
CA ARG A 158 -8.54 1.88 -10.84
C ARG A 158 -8.42 1.43 -12.29
N LYS A 159 -7.19 1.29 -12.82
CA LYS A 159 -6.93 0.75 -14.15
C LYS A 159 -7.45 -0.69 -14.27
N TYR A 160 -7.12 -1.55 -13.29
CA TYR A 160 -7.66 -2.91 -13.21
C TYR A 160 -9.19 -2.96 -13.21
N LEU A 161 -9.85 -2.09 -12.43
CA LEU A 161 -11.32 -2.03 -12.40
C LEU A 161 -11.92 -1.66 -13.76
N LYS A 162 -11.29 -0.71 -14.49
CA LYS A 162 -11.74 -0.30 -15.82
C LYS A 162 -11.59 -1.43 -16.84
N GLU A 163 -10.46 -2.13 -16.83
CA GLU A 163 -10.20 -3.26 -17.72
C GLU A 163 -11.17 -4.40 -17.46
N LYS A 164 -11.44 -4.73 -16.20
CA LYS A 164 -12.43 -5.75 -15.83
C LYS A 164 -13.85 -5.36 -16.27
N LYS A 165 -14.24 -4.09 -16.13
CA LYS A 165 -15.55 -3.61 -16.58
C LYS A 165 -15.70 -3.72 -18.09
N ARG A 166 -14.64 -3.38 -18.84
CA ARG A 166 -14.60 -3.51 -20.31
C ARG A 166 -14.79 -4.96 -20.75
N VAL A 167 -14.05 -5.91 -20.16
CA VAL A 167 -14.21 -7.34 -20.46
C VAL A 167 -15.62 -7.85 -20.18
N VAL A 168 -16.26 -7.38 -19.10
CA VAL A 168 -17.66 -7.77 -18.79
C VAL A 168 -18.66 -7.14 -19.76
N GLU A 169 -18.44 -5.89 -20.19
CA GLU A 169 -19.27 -5.24 -21.21
C GLU A 169 -19.12 -5.94 -22.58
N ASP A 170 -17.91 -6.33 -22.98
CA ASP A 170 -17.65 -7.04 -24.24
C ASP A 170 -18.33 -8.43 -24.27
N ILE A 171 -18.36 -9.15 -23.15
CA ILE A 171 -19.04 -10.46 -23.02
C ILE A 171 -20.58 -10.33 -23.02
N LEU A 172 -21.12 -9.19 -22.57
CA LEU A 172 -22.57 -8.96 -22.52
C LEU A 172 -23.12 -8.38 -23.83
N CYS A 173 -22.26 -8.11 -24.81
CA CYS A 173 -22.61 -7.55 -26.12
C CYS A 173 -22.48 -8.55 -27.29
N GLU A 174 -22.18 -9.81 -27.01
CA GLU A 174 -22.30 -10.95 -27.94
C GLU A 174 -23.57 -11.78 -27.65
#